data_AF-A0A3N5K4T1-F1
#
_entry.id   AF-A0A3N5K4T1-F1
#
_cell.length_a   1.000
_cell.length_b   1.000
_cell.length_c   1.000
_cell.angle_alpha   90.00
_cell.angle_beta   90.00
_cell.angle_gamma   90.00
#
_symmetry.space_group_name_H-M   'P 1'
#
loop_
_entity.id
_entity.type
_entity.pdbx_description
1 polymer ?
#
loop_
_entity_poly.entity_id
_entity_poly.type
_entity_poly.pdbx_seq_one_letter_code
_entity_poly.pdbx_strand_id
1 'polypeptide(L)' 'MDPESNLLDRYWRAANYLTVGQIYLRGNPLVRERLTADHVKPRLLGHWGTSPGLSFVYVHLNRLIRERDANVIYI' A
#
# COMPACT_ATOMS: atom_id res chain seq x y z
N MET A 1 -3.64 20.74 -5.53
CA MET A 1 -2.62 19.82 -5.00
C MET A 1 -1.39 19.98 -5.85
N ASP A 2 -0.22 20.12 -5.23
CA ASP A 2 1.05 20.19 -5.96
C ASP A 2 1.38 18.82 -6.62
N PRO A 3 2.20 18.80 -7.69
CA PRO A 3 2.51 17.56 -8.41
C PRO A 3 3.20 16.50 -7.54
N GLU A 4 4.01 16.90 -6.57
CA GLU A 4 4.73 15.98 -5.70
C GLU A 4 3.77 15.27 -4.75
N SER A 5 2.88 16.01 -4.08
CA SER A 5 1.83 15.47 -3.22
C SER A 5 0.94 14.46 -3.98
N ASN A 6 0.67 14.69 -5.26
CA ASN A 6 -0.04 13.71 -6.10
C ASN A 6 0.75 12.40 -6.27
N LEU A 7 2.06 12.47 -6.46
CA LEU A 7 2.91 11.28 -6.57
C LEU A 7 2.96 10.49 -5.25
N LEU A 8 3.04 11.20 -4.11
CA LEU A 8 2.99 10.57 -2.79
C LEU A 8 1.64 9.90 -2.53
N ASP A 9 0.53 10.56 -2.84
CA ASP A 9 -0.82 9.99 -2.72
C ASP A 9 -0.95 8.71 -3.57
N ARG A 10 -0.48 8.75 -4.82
CA ARG A 10 -0.49 7.58 -5.71
C ARG A 10 0.34 6.43 -5.16
N TYR A 11 1.51 6.70 -4.61
CA TYR A 11 2.33 5.68 -3.97
C TYR A 11 1.61 5.10 -2.74
N TRP A 12 1.10 5.95 -1.85
CA TRP A 12 0.36 5.51 -0.67
C TRP A 12 -0.84 4.63 -1.02
N ARG A 13 -1.63 5.04 -2.01
CA ARG A 13 -2.78 4.26 -2.51
C ARG A 13 -2.36 2.94 -3.15
N ALA A 14 -1.27 2.92 -3.91
CA ALA A 14 -0.75 1.68 -4.49
C ALA A 14 -0.29 0.69 -3.40
N ALA A 15 0.42 1.18 -2.37
CA ALA A 15 0.82 0.35 -1.23
C ALA A 15 -0.41 -0.22 -0.51
N ASN A 16 -1.41 0.62 -0.22
CA ASN A 16 -2.64 0.18 0.44
C ASN A 16 -3.43 -0.84 -0.39
N TYR A 17 -3.52 -0.64 -1.71
CA TYR A 17 -4.18 -1.57 -2.62
C TYR A 17 -3.51 -2.95 -2.60
N LEU A 18 -2.18 -2.99 -2.66
CA LEU A 18 -1.42 -4.24 -2.57
C LEU A 18 -1.58 -4.92 -1.21
N THR A 19 -1.58 -4.17 -0.11
CA THR A 19 -1.83 -4.72 1.23
C THR A 19 -3.21 -5.37 1.34
N VAL A 20 -4.25 -4.73 0.81
CA VAL A 20 -5.59 -5.34 0.72
C VAL A 20 -5.54 -6.61 -0.13
N GLY A 21 -4.87 -6.58 -1.29
CA GLY A 21 -4.66 -7.77 -2.11
C GLY A 21 -3.99 -8.91 -1.34
N GLN A 22 -2.93 -8.62 -0.58
CA GLN A 22 -2.21 -9.60 0.23
C GLN A 22 -3.06 -10.20 1.34
N ILE A 23 -3.91 -9.40 2.01
CA ILE A 23 -4.75 -9.88 3.12
C ILE A 23 -5.94 -10.69 2.59
N TYR A 24 -6.59 -10.22 1.53
CA TYR A 24 -7.93 -10.71 1.15
C TYR A 24 -7.96 -11.56 -0.12
N LEU A 25 -7.06 -11.35 -1.09
CA LEU A 25 -7.20 -11.96 -2.42
C LEU A 25 -6.30 -13.20 -2.60
N ARG A 26 -6.85 -14.25 -3.20
CA ARG A 26 -6.10 -15.42 -3.71
C ARG A 26 -5.96 -15.43 -5.24
N GLY A 27 -6.67 -14.54 -5.94
CA GLY A 27 -6.67 -14.39 -7.39
C GLY A 27 -7.18 -13.03 -7.83
N ASN A 28 -7.05 -12.72 -9.13
CA ASN A 28 -7.48 -11.46 -9.74
C ASN A 28 -7.02 -10.18 -9.01
N PRO A 29 -5.72 -10.04 -8.67
CA PRO A 29 -5.22 -8.96 -7.79
C PRO A 29 -5.26 -7.57 -8.42
N LEU A 30 -5.45 -7.47 -9.74
CA LEU A 30 -5.59 -6.19 -10.47
C LEU A 30 -7.02 -5.95 -10.97
N VAL A 31 -7.98 -6.80 -10.57
CA VAL A 31 -9.39 -6.72 -10.96
C VAL A 31 -9.56 -6.57 -12.49
N ARG A 32 -8.91 -7.45 -13.25
CA ARG A 32 -9.01 -7.47 -14.73
C ARG A 32 -10.35 -8.03 -15.21
N GLU A 33 -11.03 -8.76 -14.34
CA GLU A 33 -12.40 -9.25 -14.50
C GLU A 33 -13.20 -8.95 -13.23
N ARG A 34 -14.53 -9.09 -13.29
CA ARG A 34 -15.41 -8.84 -12.15
C ARG A 34 -15.00 -9.72 -10.96
N LEU A 35 -14.86 -9.12 -9.77
CA LEU A 35 -14.56 -9.88 -8.56
C LEU A 35 -15.71 -10.83 -8.21
N THR A 36 -15.34 -12.05 -7.83
CA THR A 36 -16.24 -13.11 -7.34
C THR A 36 -15.73 -13.57 -5.98
N ALA A 37 -16.57 -14.29 -5.23
CA ALA A 37 -16.16 -14.89 -3.95
C ALA A 37 -14.96 -15.85 -4.12
N ASP A 38 -14.82 -16.48 -5.29
CA ASP A 38 -13.70 -17.36 -5.60
C ASP A 38 -12.35 -16.64 -5.67
N HIS A 39 -12.31 -15.31 -5.76
CA HIS A 39 -11.07 -14.54 -5.70
C HIS A 39 -10.63 -14.21 -4.28
N VAL A 40 -11.48 -14.44 -3.27
CA VAL A 40 -11.19 -14.16 -1.86
C VAL A 40 -10.57 -15.39 -1.19
N LYS A 41 -9.59 -15.18 -0.31
CA LYS A 41 -8.98 -16.26 0.48
C LYS A 41 -10.05 -16.90 1.40
N PRO A 42 -10.09 -18.24 1.52
CA PRO A 42 -11.04 -18.90 2.42
C PRO A 42 -10.73 -18.65 3.90
N ARG A 43 -9.48 -18.28 4.23
CA ARG A 43 -9.04 -17.87 5.56
C ARG A 43 -8.34 -16.53 5.46
N LEU A 44 -8.89 -15.52 6.13
CA LEU A 44 -8.33 -14.18 6.17
C LEU A 44 -7.36 -14.07 7.34
N LEU A 45 -6.10 -13.77 7.04
CA LEU A 45 -5.03 -13.57 8.01
C LEU A 45 -4.25 -12.33 7.63
N GLY A 46 -4.09 -11.41 8.58
CA GLY A 46 -3.39 -10.14 8.39
C GLY A 46 -4.02 -9.02 9.22
N HIS A 47 -3.33 -7.90 9.34
CA HIS A 47 -3.78 -6.74 10.11
C HIS A 47 -3.93 -5.53 9.19
N TRP A 48 -5.17 -5.11 8.95
CA TRP A 48 -5.43 -3.89 8.19
C TRP A 48 -5.24 -2.63 9.03
N GLY A 49 -5.68 -2.62 10.29
CA GLY A 49 -5.88 -1.39 11.08
C GLY A 49 -4.68 -0.44 11.11
N THR A 50 -3.46 -0.95 11.27
CA THR A 50 -2.23 -0.14 11.30
C THR A 50 -1.63 0.11 9.92
N SER A 51 -1.95 -0.72 8.92
CA SER A 51 -1.25 -0.75 7.63
C SER A 51 -1.31 0.57 6.85
N PRO A 52 -2.45 1.29 6.73
CA PRO A 52 -2.50 2.59 6.04
C PRO A 52 -1.66 3.68 6.72
N GLY A 53 -1.57 3.64 8.04
CA GLY A 53 -0.74 4.60 8.80
C GLY A 53 0.75 4.32 8.59
N LEU A 54 1.14 3.04 8.65
CA LEU A 54 2.52 2.63 8.37
C LEU A 54 2.94 2.96 6.94
N SER A 55 2.11 2.65 5.94
CA SER A 55 2.41 2.96 4.53
C SER A 55 2.49 4.47 4.29
N PHE A 56 1.67 5.28 4.96
CA PHE A 56 1.74 6.74 4.90
C PHE A 56 3.10 7.25 5.41
N VAL A 57 3.51 6.82 6.61
CA VAL A 57 4.83 7.17 7.17
C VAL A 57 5.95 6.73 6.23
N TYR A 58 5.88 5.51 5.70
CA TYR A 58 6.90 4.98 4.79
C TYR A 58 7.07 5.82 3.51
N VAL A 59 5.97 6.26 2.89
CA VAL A 59 5.99 7.12 1.70
C VAL A 59 6.70 8.44 2.00
N HIS A 60 6.42 9.05 3.14
CA HIS A 60 7.03 10.32 3.54
C HIS A 60 8.49 10.17 3.98
N LEU A 61 8.87 9.05 4.60
CA LEU A 61 10.28 8.75 4.88
C LEU A 61 11.07 8.53 3.60
N ASN A 62 10.52 7.80 2.62
CA ASN A 62 11.14 7.62 1.31
C ASN A 62 11.36 8.96 0.58
N ARG A 63 10.41 9.90 0.71
CA ARG A 63 10.60 11.27 0.23
C ARG A 63 11.78 11.96 0.92
N LEU A 64 11.83 11.92 2.26
CA LEU A 64 12.90 12.56 3.04
C LEU A 64 14.29 12.00 2.67
N ILE A 65 14.41 10.68 2.51
CA ILE A 65 15.64 10.01 2.08
C ILE A 65 16.08 10.58 0.72
N ARG A 66 15.17 10.66 -0.25
CA ARG A 66 15.50 11.16 -1.60
C ARG A 66 15.84 12.64 -1.65
N GLU A 67 15.14 13.48 -0.89
CA GLU A 67 15.36 14.92 -0.89
C GLU A 67 16.63 15.34 -0.16
N ARG A 68 17.03 14.56 0.86
CA ARG A 68 18.09 14.95 1.81
C ARG A 68 19.29 14.03 1.83
N ASP A 69 19.29 12.98 1.00
CA ASP A 69 20.25 11.88 1.05
C ASP A 69 20.38 11.31 2.48
N ALA A 70 19.24 11.22 3.17
CA ALA A 70 19.20 10.89 4.59
C ALA A 70 19.41 9.39 4.83
N ASN A 71 20.27 9.04 5.78
CA ASN A 71 20.44 7.67 6.24
C ASN A 71 19.39 7.34 7.31
N VAL A 72 18.35 6.59 6.93
CA VAL A 72 17.17 6.31 7.77
C VAL A 72 16.94 4.81 7.89
N ILE A 73 16.67 4.36 9.11
CA ILE A 73 16.14 3.03 9.41
C ILE A 73 14.80 3.21 10.12
N TYR A 74 13.76 2.51 9.65
CA TYR A 74 12.43 2.47 10.25
C TYR A 74 12.20 1.10 10.89
N ILE A 75 11.72 1.07 12.14
CA ILE A 75 11.58 -0.14 12.98
C ILE A 75 10.10 -0.39 13.28
#